data_AF-K1S7N4-F1
#
_entry.id   AF-K1S7N4-F1
#
_cell.length_a   1.000
_cell.length_b   1.000
_cell.length_c   1.000
_cell.angle_alpha   90.00
_cell.angle_beta   90.00
_cell.angle_gamma   90.00
#
_symmetry.space_group_name_H-M   'P 1'
#
loop_
_entity.id
_entity.type
_entity.pdbx_description
1 polymer ?
#
loop_
_entity_poly.entity_id
_entity_poly.type
_entity_poly.pdbx_seq_one_letter_code
_entity_poly.pdbx_strand_id
1 'polypeptide(L)'
;MAGSILEKTGNIYNLLDRIPNVTTQNGKINIFGIGEPVIYINGKKVRDNTELDRLNPDEISTVEVKQNPGAQYASNVKAVIRINTKKRTKDGFGFETRTFGKNDENSRIGGYEQLNINYQKKGLETFTVLKIKDAESSIKQD
;
A
#
# COMPACT_ATOMS: atom_id res chain seq x y z
N MET A 1 0.40 21.87 -26.21
CA MET A 1 0.25 22.44 -24.85
C MET A 1 -1.22 22.38 -24.48
N ALA A 2 -1.59 21.42 -23.63
CA ALA A 2 -2.87 21.25 -22.97
C ALA A 2 -2.56 20.36 -21.76
N GLY A 3 -2.90 20.66 -20.52
CA GLY A 3 -3.82 21.64 -19.96
C GLY A 3 -4.02 21.12 -18.55
N SER A 4 -3.43 21.84 -17.60
CA SER A 4 -3.21 21.49 -16.20
C SER A 4 -4.53 21.36 -15.43
N ILE A 5 -5.22 20.23 -15.60
CA ILE A 5 -6.38 19.82 -14.77
C ILE A 5 -6.06 18.53 -13.99
N LEU A 6 -5.14 17.69 -14.50
CA LEU A 6 -4.56 16.57 -13.75
C LEU A 6 -3.58 17.02 -12.65
N GLU A 7 -3.08 18.25 -12.71
CA GLU A 7 -2.18 18.84 -11.71
C GLU A 7 -2.92 19.33 -10.44
N LYS A 8 -4.26 19.37 -10.51
CA LYS A 8 -5.15 19.75 -9.40
C LYS A 8 -5.80 18.56 -8.69
N THR A 9 -5.48 17.32 -9.07
CA THR A 9 -5.79 16.18 -8.21
C THR A 9 -4.80 16.24 -7.05
N GLY A 10 -5.29 16.47 -5.84
CA GLY A 10 -4.45 16.63 -4.65
C GLY A 10 -3.39 15.54 -4.61
N ASN A 11 -2.12 15.93 -4.70
CA ASN A 11 -1.01 15.01 -4.63
C ASN A 11 -0.49 14.98 -3.17
N ILE A 12 -0.23 13.80 -2.63
CA ILE A 12 0.38 13.61 -1.30
C ILE A 12 1.63 14.48 -1.10
N TYR A 13 2.44 14.71 -2.15
CA TYR A 13 3.64 15.54 -2.03
C TYR A 13 3.30 16.97 -1.61
N ASN A 14 2.22 17.56 -2.13
CA ASN A 14 1.77 18.90 -1.74
C ASN A 14 1.32 18.96 -0.27
N LEU A 15 0.82 17.86 0.28
CA LEU A 15 0.48 17.75 1.69
C LEU A 15 1.75 17.62 2.54
N LEU A 16 2.72 16.82 2.10
CA LEU A 16 3.99 16.64 2.79
C LEU A 16 4.82 17.93 2.81
N ASP A 17 4.78 18.74 1.75
CA ASP A 17 5.49 20.03 1.65
C ASP A 17 4.98 21.08 2.64
N ARG A 18 3.76 20.90 3.17
CA ARG A 18 3.20 21.75 4.22
C ARG A 18 3.72 21.39 5.61
N ILE A 19 4.42 20.26 5.76
CA ILE A 19 4.96 19.82 7.03
C ILE A 19 6.29 20.57 7.26
N PRO A 20 6.48 21.21 8.43
CA PRO A 20 7.72 21.90 8.73
C PRO A 20 8.94 20.98 8.57
N ASN A 21 9.99 21.49 7.94
CA ASN A 21 11.25 20.79 7.69
C ASN A 21 11.15 19.59 6.74
N VAL A 22 10.01 19.34 6.10
CA VAL A 22 9.85 18.35 5.04
C VAL A 22 9.78 19.09 3.70
N THR A 23 10.52 18.60 2.72
CA THR A 23 10.45 19.10 1.34
C THR A 23 10.17 17.96 0.38
N THR A 24 9.39 18.26 -0.65
CA THR A 24 9.13 17.31 -1.73
C THR A 24 9.58 17.90 -3.07
N GLN A 25 10.48 17.21 -3.77
CA GLN A 25 10.99 17.66 -5.06
C GLN A 25 11.13 16.47 -6.00
N ASN A 26 10.49 16.53 -7.17
CA ASN A 26 10.54 15.48 -8.20
C ASN A 26 10.21 14.07 -7.65
N GLY A 27 9.20 13.96 -6.77
CA GLY A 27 8.81 12.70 -6.12
C GLY A 27 9.77 12.21 -5.03
N LYS A 28 10.84 12.96 -4.71
CA LYS A 28 11.71 12.69 -3.57
C LYS A 28 11.25 13.48 -2.37
N ILE A 29 11.24 12.82 -1.22
CA ILE A 29 10.87 13.42 0.05
C ILE A 29 12.13 13.52 0.91
N ASN A 30 12.37 14.69 1.47
CA ASN A 30 13.57 14.96 2.24
C ASN A 30 13.22 15.69 3.53
N ILE A 31 13.93 15.39 4.62
CA ILE A 31 13.82 16.12 5.88
C ILE A 31 15.09 16.93 6.08
N PHE A 32 14.92 18.23 6.31
CA PHE A 32 16.04 19.15 6.50
C PHE A 32 16.97 18.67 7.63
N GLY A 33 18.27 18.61 7.34
CA GLY A 33 19.30 18.14 8.28
C GLY A 33 19.35 16.63 8.53
N ILE A 34 18.43 15.83 7.96
CA ILE A 34 18.39 14.37 8.16
C ILE A 34 18.61 13.60 6.86
N GLY A 35 17.99 14.07 5.76
CA GLY A 35 18.00 13.37 4.48
C GLY A 35 16.67 12.67 4.18
N GLU A 36 16.74 11.63 3.34
CA GLU A 36 15.59 10.85 2.91
C GLU A 36 15.04 9.99 4.06
N PRO A 37 13.76 10.15 4.44
CA PRO A 37 13.15 9.36 5.49
C PRO A 37 12.64 8.01 4.97
N VAL A 38 12.44 7.07 5.89
CA VAL A 38 11.65 5.87 5.58
C VAL A 38 10.16 6.18 5.76
N ILE A 39 9.35 5.85 4.75
CA ILE A 39 7.92 6.17 4.76
C ILE A 39 7.10 4.91 5.04
N TYR A 40 6.06 5.04 5.85
CA TYR A 40 5.09 4.00 6.13
C TYR A 40 3.68 4.48 5.82
N ILE A 41 2.88 3.65 5.15
CA ILE A 41 1.44 3.86 4.96
C ILE A 41 0.71 2.76 5.73
N ASN A 42 -0.16 3.13 6.68
CA ASN A 42 -0.92 2.19 7.52
C ASN A 42 -0.03 1.11 8.17
N GLY A 43 1.17 1.51 8.64
CA GLY A 43 2.13 0.61 9.28
C GLY A 43 2.98 -0.24 8.33
N LYS A 44 2.77 -0.16 7.01
CA LYS A 44 3.58 -0.87 6.01
C LYS A 44 4.62 0.07 5.39
N LYS A 45 5.87 -0.37 5.31
CA LYS A 45 6.96 0.39 4.67
C LYS A 45 6.69 0.53 3.18
N VAL A 46 6.70 1.77 2.69
CA VAL A 46 6.62 2.09 1.27
C VAL A 46 7.89 1.59 0.57
N ARG A 47 7.72 0.93 -0.57
CA ARG A 47 8.82 0.42 -1.39
C ARG A 47 9.01 1.20 -2.67
N ASP A 48 7.94 1.79 -3.19
CA ASP A 48 7.95 2.54 -4.44
C ASP A 48 7.08 3.80 -4.35
N ASN A 49 7.50 4.87 -5.04
CA ASN A 49 6.79 6.15 -5.04
C ASN A 49 5.37 6.03 -5.65
N THR A 50 5.11 5.04 -6.49
CA THR A 50 3.79 4.75 -7.04
C THR A 50 2.76 4.48 -5.93
N GLU A 51 3.18 3.96 -4.76
CA GLU A 51 2.28 3.77 -3.61
C GLU A 51 1.82 5.11 -3.01
N LEU A 52 2.70 6.12 -3.05
CA LEU A 52 2.39 7.49 -2.63
C LEU A 52 1.51 8.19 -3.68
N ASP A 53 1.82 8.01 -4.97
CA ASP A 53 1.07 8.64 -6.06
C ASP A 53 -0.39 8.16 -6.13
N ARG A 54 -0.66 6.92 -5.72
CA ARG A 54 -2.02 6.35 -5.61
C ARG A 54 -2.79 6.85 -4.40
N LEU A 55 -2.11 7.49 -3.45
CA LEU A 55 -2.72 7.91 -2.20
C LEU A 55 -3.41 9.27 -2.37
N ASN A 56 -4.73 9.28 -2.24
CA ASN A 56 -5.49 10.52 -2.29
C ASN A 56 -5.36 11.27 -0.94
N PRO A 57 -4.95 12.56 -0.92
CA PRO A 57 -4.89 13.37 0.29
C PRO A 57 -6.18 13.41 1.09
N ASP A 58 -7.33 13.35 0.43
CA ASP A 58 -8.63 13.32 1.12
C ASP A 58 -8.85 12.03 1.91
N GLU A 59 -8.15 10.95 1.57
CA GLU A 59 -8.18 9.69 2.32
C GLU A 59 -7.18 9.68 3.48
N ILE A 60 -6.38 10.72 3.69
CA ILE A 60 -5.40 10.76 4.76
C ILE A 60 -6.07 11.22 6.07
N SER A 61 -5.82 10.47 7.14
CA SER A 61 -6.24 10.85 8.49
C SER A 61 -5.17 11.65 9.21
N THR A 62 -3.92 11.17 9.17
CA THR A 62 -2.81 11.77 9.91
C THR A 62 -1.50 11.55 9.19
N VAL A 63 -0.60 12.53 9.25
CA VAL A 63 0.81 12.36 8.89
C VAL A 63 1.67 12.74 10.09
N GLU A 64 2.55 11.83 10.50
CA GLU A 64 3.49 12.03 11.59
C GLU A 64 4.92 11.96 11.08
N VAL A 65 5.76 12.88 11.52
CA VAL A 65 7.21 12.86 11.26
C VAL A 65 7.93 12.56 12.56
N LYS A 66 8.71 11.48 12.59
CA LYS A 66 9.55 11.07 13.72
C LYS A 66 11.01 11.18 13.35
N GLN A 67 11.67 12.18 13.92
CA GLN A 67 13.13 12.32 13.90
C GLN A 67 13.71 11.43 15.00
N ASN A 68 14.81 10.72 14.72
CA ASN A 68 15.44 9.78 15.66
C ASN A 68 14.47 8.69 16.17
N PRO A 69 13.93 7.86 15.26
CA PRO A 69 13.01 6.81 15.62
C PRO A 69 13.65 5.80 16.61
N GLY A 70 12.89 5.38 17.62
CA GLY A 70 13.36 4.42 18.63
C GLY A 70 13.59 2.99 18.09
N ALA A 71 13.98 2.07 18.97
CA ALA A 71 14.42 0.70 18.64
C ALA A 71 13.42 -0.17 17.84
N GLN A 72 12.17 0.26 17.70
CA GLN A 72 11.18 -0.38 16.84
C GLN A 72 11.48 -0.26 15.34
N TYR A 73 12.53 0.49 14.96
CA TYR A 73 13.00 0.64 13.59
C TYR A 73 14.46 0.20 13.47
N ALA A 74 14.87 -0.16 12.25
CA ALA A 74 16.26 -0.54 11.99
C ALA A 74 17.22 0.60 12.36
N SER A 75 18.38 0.26 12.92
CA SER A 75 19.35 1.21 13.47
C SER A 75 19.92 2.22 12.46
N ASN A 76 19.76 1.96 11.16
CA ASN A 76 20.17 2.86 10.08
C ASN A 76 19.10 3.90 9.70
N VAL A 77 17.89 3.83 10.28
CA VAL A 77 16.79 4.72 9.94
C VAL A 77 16.90 6.00 10.78
N LYS A 78 17.25 7.11 10.12
CA LYS A 78 17.43 8.41 10.79
C LYS A 78 16.12 9.18 11.02
N ALA A 79 15.12 8.95 10.16
CA ALA A 79 13.78 9.50 10.31
C ALA A 79 12.71 8.62 9.66
N VAL A 80 11.50 8.75 10.18
CA VAL A 80 10.31 8.05 9.68
C VAL A 80 9.17 9.01 9.44
N ILE A 81 8.51 8.90 8.30
CA ILE A 81 7.20 9.52 8.04
C ILE A 81 6.14 8.43 8.09
N ARG A 82 5.14 8.59 8.96
CA ARG A 82 3.97 7.70 9.03
C ARG A 82 2.76 8.40 8.46
N ILE A 83 2.15 7.79 7.48
CA ILE A 83 0.89 8.22 6.89
C ILE A 83 -0.16 7.19 7.29
N ASN A 84 -1.22 7.64 7.95
CA ASN A 84 -2.39 6.80 8.21
C ASN A 84 -3.55 7.33 7.40
N THR A 85 -4.21 6.43 6.67
CA THR A 85 -5.44 6.77 5.97
C THR A 85 -6.60 6.82 6.95
N LYS A 86 -7.63 7.62 6.63
CA LYS A 86 -8.94 7.53 7.25
C LYS A 86 -9.31 6.06 7.25
N LYS A 87 -9.63 5.53 8.43
CA LYS A 87 -10.27 4.23 8.50
C LYS A 87 -11.54 4.39 7.69
N ARG A 88 -11.61 3.77 6.51
CA ARG A 88 -12.90 3.48 5.90
C ARG A 88 -13.61 2.71 6.99
N THR A 89 -14.58 3.34 7.65
CA THR A 89 -15.43 2.66 8.61
C THR A 89 -15.98 1.50 7.81
N LYS A 90 -15.43 0.30 7.99
CA LYS A 90 -15.87 -0.87 7.24
C LYS A 90 -17.21 -1.31 7.84
N ASP A 91 -18.16 -0.40 8.04
CA ASP A 91 -19.54 -0.79 8.22
C ASP A 91 -20.02 -1.23 6.84
N GLY A 92 -19.79 -2.50 6.51
CA GLY A 92 -20.07 -3.00 5.17
C GLY A 92 -19.24 -4.22 4.74
N PHE A 93 -19.42 -4.54 3.47
CA PHE A 93 -18.89 -5.72 2.80
C PHE A 93 -17.67 -5.35 1.95
N GLY A 94 -16.64 -6.20 1.93
CA GLY A 94 -15.51 -6.13 1.02
C GLY A 94 -15.20 -7.50 0.42
N PHE A 95 -14.61 -7.50 -0.77
CA PHE A 95 -14.16 -8.71 -1.45
C PHE A 95 -12.81 -8.49 -2.12
N GLU A 96 -12.00 -9.54 -2.23
CA GLU A 96 -10.70 -9.56 -2.90
C GLU A 96 -10.52 -10.90 -3.60
N THR A 97 -10.10 -10.91 -4.86
CA THR A 97 -9.77 -12.13 -5.60
C THR A 97 -8.27 -12.26 -5.81
N ARG A 98 -7.72 -13.48 -5.70
CA ARG A 98 -6.31 -13.80 -5.93
C ARG A 98 -6.18 -15.07 -6.77
N THR A 99 -5.36 -15.01 -7.82
CA THR A 99 -5.06 -16.16 -8.67
C THR A 99 -3.64 -16.66 -8.36
N PHE A 100 -3.49 -17.96 -8.20
CA PHE A 100 -2.21 -18.63 -7.89
C PHE A 100 -1.89 -19.64 -8.99
N GLY A 101 -0.72 -19.50 -9.62
CA GLY A 101 -0.17 -20.51 -10.53
C GLY A 101 0.96 -21.29 -9.87
N LYS A 102 1.00 -22.61 -10.08
CA LYS A 102 2.11 -23.49 -9.70
C LYS A 102 2.74 -24.06 -10.97
N ASN A 103 4.04 -23.86 -11.08
CA ASN A 103 4.90 -24.56 -12.05
C ASN A 103 5.74 -25.53 -11.23
N ASP A 104 5.48 -26.83 -11.34
CA ASP A 104 6.29 -27.87 -10.70
C ASP A 104 7.29 -28.47 -11.70
N GLU A 105 8.41 -29.00 -11.21
CA GLU A 105 9.56 -29.53 -11.99
C GLU A 105 9.15 -30.66 -12.97
N ASN A 106 7.97 -31.24 -12.76
CA ASN A 106 7.33 -32.27 -13.58
C ASN A 106 6.37 -31.75 -14.68
N SER A 107 6.47 -30.47 -15.08
CA SER A 107 5.64 -29.85 -16.14
C SER A 107 4.12 -29.85 -15.87
N ARG A 108 3.70 -30.01 -14.61
CA ARG A 108 2.29 -29.85 -14.20
C ARG A 108 2.01 -28.38 -13.92
N ILE A 109 1.31 -27.72 -14.84
CA ILE A 109 0.77 -26.39 -14.63
C ILE A 109 -0.54 -26.57 -13.86
N GLY A 110 -0.58 -26.12 -12.62
CA GLY A 110 -1.76 -26.18 -11.75
C GLY A 110 -2.09 -24.81 -11.19
N GLY A 111 -3.35 -24.40 -11.26
CA GLY A 111 -3.82 -23.11 -10.76
C GLY A 111 -4.83 -23.25 -9.61
N TYR A 112 -4.95 -22.22 -8.78
CA TYR A 112 -6.17 -22.02 -7.99
C TYR A 112 -6.47 -20.54 -7.82
N GLU A 113 -7.75 -20.20 -7.88
CA GLU A 113 -8.27 -18.90 -7.51
C GLU A 113 -8.72 -18.91 -6.05
N GLN A 114 -8.64 -17.75 -5.42
CA GLN A 114 -9.07 -17.53 -4.05
C GLN A 114 -9.92 -16.26 -3.97
N LEU A 115 -11.15 -16.39 -3.49
CA LEU A 115 -12.04 -15.27 -3.19
C LEU A 115 -12.07 -15.05 -1.67
N ASN A 116 -11.60 -13.89 -1.23
CA ASN A 116 -11.67 -13.42 0.15
C ASN A 116 -12.86 -12.48 0.28
N ILE A 117 -13.70 -12.70 1.28
CA ILE A 117 -14.85 -11.87 1.62
C ILE A 117 -14.69 -11.40 3.06
N ASN A 118 -14.89 -10.10 3.31
CA ASN A 118 -14.84 -9.50 4.63
C ASN A 118 -16.12 -8.73 4.92
N TYR A 119 -16.63 -8.84 6.15
CA TYR A 119 -17.73 -8.03 6.64
C TYR A 119 -17.39 -7.47 8.02
N GLN A 120 -17.57 -6.16 8.18
CA GLN A 120 -17.42 -5.50 9.47
C GLN A 120 -18.66 -4.67 9.79
N LYS A 121 -19.03 -4.63 11.08
CA LYS A 121 -20.13 -3.80 11.58
C LYS A 121 -19.90 -3.45 13.03
N LYS A 122 -19.87 -2.15 13.36
CA LYS A 122 -19.76 -1.63 14.74
C LYS A 122 -18.66 -2.30 15.58
N GLY A 123 -17.49 -2.54 14.96
CA GLY A 123 -16.33 -3.13 15.63
C GLY A 123 -16.24 -4.66 15.59
N LEU A 124 -17.28 -5.39 15.14
CA LEU A 124 -17.21 -6.81 14.84
C LEU A 124 -16.65 -7.02 13.43
N GLU A 125 -15.65 -7.89 13.24
CA GLU A 125 -15.10 -8.27 11.93
C GLU A 125 -15.24 -9.78 11.72
N THR A 126 -15.68 -10.17 10.52
CA THR A 126 -15.81 -11.57 10.07
C THR A 126 -15.23 -11.70 8.67
N PHE A 127 -14.64 -12.86 8.36
CA PHE A 127 -14.04 -13.13 7.05
C PHE A 127 -14.32 -14.55 6.58
N THR A 128 -14.43 -14.71 5.26
CA THR A 128 -14.62 -16.01 4.59
C THR A 128 -13.63 -16.10 3.43
N VAL A 129 -13.00 -17.26 3.29
CA VAL A 129 -12.05 -17.55 2.20
C VAL A 129 -12.56 -18.74 1.39
N LEU A 130 -12.80 -18.53 0.10
CA LEU A 130 -13.16 -19.57 -0.85
C LEU A 130 -11.96 -19.83 -1.76
N LYS A 131 -11.61 -21.09 -2.02
CA LYS A 131 -10.53 -21.49 -2.93
C LYS A 131 -11.09 -22.39 -4.01
N ILE A 132 -10.89 -22.03 -5.26
CA ILE A 132 -11.33 -22.77 -6.45
C ILE A 132 -10.06 -23.25 -7.14
N LYS A 133 -9.85 -24.57 -7.22
CA LYS A 133 -8.72 -25.11 -7.98
C LYS A 133 -9.09 -25.11 -9.47
N ASP A 134 -8.23 -24.57 -10.30
CA ASP A 134 -8.33 -24.79 -11.75
C ASP A 134 -8.01 -26.25 -12.05
N ALA A 135 -8.81 -26.86 -12.92
CA ALA A 135 -8.61 -28.23 -13.33
C ALA A 135 -7.22 -28.40 -13.97
N GLU A 136 -6.45 -29.38 -13.49
CA GLU A 136 -5.13 -29.71 -14.02
C GLU A 136 -5.23 -30.00 -15.52
N SER A 137 -4.66 -29.12 -16.37
CA SER A 137 -4.46 -29.46 -17.78
C SER A 137 -3.18 -30.28 -17.90
N SER A 138 -3.35 -31.60 -17.95
CA SER A 138 -2.28 -32.49 -18.37
C SER A 138 -2.11 -32.33 -19.88
N ILE A 139 -1.16 -31.51 -20.32
CA ILE A 139 -0.71 -31.53 -21.71
C ILE A 139 -0.04 -32.89 -21.91
N LYS A 140 -0.78 -33.86 -22.47
CA LYS A 140 -0.20 -35.09 -22.99
C LYS A 140 0.68 -34.69 -24.18
N GLN A 141 1.98 -34.94 -24.07
CA GLN A 141 2.87 -35.01 -25.24
C GLN A 141 2.63 -36.37 -25.90
N ASP A 142 2.03 -36.35 -27.10
CA ASP A 142 2.20 -37.39 -28.12
C ASP A 142 3.59 -37.27 -28.76
#